data_AF-A0A2J0M3N4-F1
#
_entry.id   AF-A0A2J0M3N4-F1
#
_cell.length_a   1.000
_cell.length_b   1.000
_cell.length_c   1.000
_cell.angle_alpha   90.00
_cell.angle_beta   90.00
_cell.angle_gamma   90.00
#
_symmetry.space_group_name_H-M   'P 1'
#
loop_
_entity.id
_entity.type
_entity.pdbx_description
1 polymer ?
#
loop_
_entity_poly.entity_id
_entity_poly.type
_entity_poly.pdbx_seq_one_letter_code
_entity_poly.pdbx_strand_id
1 'polypeptide(L)'
;MLDSIGLGGFLANMFFWFFIAVALISGVIFYRLNKYVSLTLASILLNIAFLSYLNNVIVVQILLIFLWPTINLILLVYGVIRFLRTLLASKNKK
;
A
#
# COMPACT_ATOMS: atom_id res chain seq x y z
N MET A 1 0.08 -32.85 -7.15
CA MET A 1 -0.38 -32.72 -8.55
C MET A 1 -1.48 -31.66 -8.73
N LEU A 2 -1.45 -30.56 -7.96
CA LEU A 2 -2.34 -29.40 -8.17
C LEU A 2 -1.75 -28.37 -9.16
N ASP A 3 -0.46 -28.49 -9.49
CA ASP A 3 0.22 -27.64 -10.49
C ASP A 3 -0.10 -28.01 -11.95
N SER A 4 -0.66 -29.20 -12.24
CA SER A 4 -0.86 -29.65 -13.63
C SER A 4 -2.03 -28.98 -14.35
N ILE A 5 -2.86 -28.19 -13.67
CA ILE A 5 -4.03 -27.51 -14.25
C ILE A 5 -3.79 -26.00 -14.44
N GLY A 6 -2.64 -25.46 -14.01
CA GLY A 6 -2.39 -24.02 -14.05
C GLY A 6 -3.26 -23.19 -13.09
N LEU A 7 -4.00 -23.88 -12.20
CA LEU A 7 -4.88 -23.28 -11.18
C LEU A 7 -4.13 -22.32 -10.24
N GLY A 8 -2.88 -22.63 -9.90
CA GLY A 8 -2.04 -21.77 -9.07
C GLY A 8 -1.76 -20.40 -9.72
N GLY A 9 -1.42 -20.40 -11.02
CA GLY A 9 -1.20 -19.17 -11.78
C GLY A 9 -2.49 -18.36 -11.97
N PHE A 10 -3.60 -19.04 -12.23
CA PHE A 10 -4.92 -18.40 -12.35
C PHE A 10 -5.36 -17.73 -11.03
N LEU A 11 -5.24 -18.44 -9.91
CA LEU A 11 -5.56 -17.88 -8.58
C LEU A 11 -4.66 -16.71 -8.23
N ALA A 12 -3.35 -16.80 -8.48
CA ALA A 12 -2.41 -15.71 -8.24
C ALA A 12 -2.79 -14.44 -9.04
N ASN A 13 -3.16 -14.60 -10.32
CA ASN A 13 -3.65 -13.48 -11.14
C ASN A 13 -4.96 -12.89 -10.60
N MET A 14 -5.90 -13.73 -10.15
CA MET A 14 -7.16 -13.26 -9.60
C MET A 14 -6.96 -12.44 -8.32
N PHE A 15 -6.10 -12.91 -7.41
CA PHE A 15 -5.74 -12.17 -6.20
C PHE A 15 -4.99 -10.87 -6.52
N PHE A 16 -4.07 -10.88 -7.48
CA PHE A 16 -3.36 -9.68 -7.93
C PHE A 16 -4.32 -8.57 -8.36
N TRP A 17 -5.25 -8.88 -9.28
CA TRP A 17 -6.24 -7.92 -9.75
C TRP A 17 -7.20 -7.46 -8.63
N PHE A 18 -7.59 -8.38 -7.75
CA PHE A 18 -8.39 -8.05 -6.58
C PHE A 18 -7.69 -7.04 -5.67
N PHE A 19 -6.43 -7.27 -5.30
CA PHE A 19 -5.67 -6.34 -4.44
C PHE A 19 -5.44 -4.98 -5.12
N ILE A 20 -5.21 -4.95 -6.43
CA ILE A 20 -5.11 -3.69 -7.18
C ILE A 20 -6.44 -2.92 -7.14
N ALA A 21 -7.56 -3.61 -7.38
CA ALA A 21 -8.87 -2.98 -7.34
C ALA A 21 -9.17 -2.42 -5.94
N VAL A 22 -8.90 -3.19 -4.90
CA VAL A 22 -9.05 -2.74 -3.50
C VAL A 22 -8.12 -1.58 -3.19
N ALA A 23 -6.86 -1.58 -3.67
CA ALA A 23 -5.91 -0.49 -3.48
C ALA A 23 -6.41 0.81 -4.13
N LEU A 24 -6.95 0.74 -5.35
CA LEU A 24 -7.49 1.90 -6.05
C LEU A 24 -8.77 2.43 -5.38
N ILE A 25 -9.70 1.54 -5.01
CA ILE A 25 -10.97 1.91 -4.38
C ILE A 25 -10.72 2.52 -2.99
N SER A 26 -9.91 1.86 -2.16
CA SER A 26 -9.52 2.40 -0.85
C SER A 26 -8.75 3.72 -1.00
N GLY A 27 -7.85 3.81 -1.99
CA GLY A 27 -7.19 5.04 -2.36
C GLY A 27 -8.18 6.17 -2.57
N VAL A 28 -9.14 6.01 -3.49
CA VAL A 28 -10.13 7.04 -3.84
C VAL A 28 -11.06 7.40 -2.68
N ILE A 29 -11.58 6.42 -1.94
CA ILE A 29 -12.52 6.64 -0.84
C ILE A 29 -11.85 7.40 0.30
N PHE A 30 -10.69 6.91 0.76
CA PHE A 30 -10.01 7.49 1.91
C PHE A 30 -9.23 8.77 1.56
N TYR A 31 -9.02 9.08 0.27
CA TYR A 31 -8.33 10.30 -0.16
C TYR A 31 -9.01 11.56 0.36
N ARG A 32 -10.35 11.56 0.38
CA ARG A 32 -11.15 12.71 0.86
C ARG A 32 -11.06 12.90 2.38
N LEU A 33 -10.81 11.84 3.14
CA LEU A 33 -10.72 11.89 4.60
C LEU A 33 -9.30 12.22 5.05
N ASN A 34 -8.32 11.46 4.57
CA ASN A 34 -6.92 11.71 4.88
C ASN A 34 -6.04 11.14 3.75
N LYS A 35 -5.56 12.06 2.90
CA LYS A 35 -4.70 11.75 1.75
C LYS A 35 -3.50 10.87 2.12
N TYR A 36 -2.91 11.06 3.30
CA TYR A 36 -1.72 10.30 3.71
C TYR A 36 -2.06 8.87 4.08
N VAL A 37 -3.11 8.66 4.86
CA VAL A 37 -3.58 7.31 5.24
C VAL A 37 -4.01 6.54 4.01
N SER A 38 -4.73 7.18 3.09
CA SER A 38 -5.11 6.61 1.79
C SER A 38 -3.90 6.15 0.97
N LEU A 39 -2.88 7.00 0.85
CA LEU A 39 -1.65 6.67 0.13
C LEU A 39 -0.90 5.51 0.78
N THR A 40 -0.82 5.48 2.11
CA THR A 40 -0.20 4.37 2.85
C THR A 40 -0.95 3.06 2.65
N LEU A 41 -2.29 3.06 2.72
CA LEU A 41 -3.13 1.88 2.50
C LEU A 41 -3.00 1.34 1.07
N ALA A 42 -3.13 2.22 0.07
CA ALA A 42 -2.97 1.84 -1.33
C ALA A 42 -1.57 1.29 -1.61
N SER A 43 -0.55 1.91 -1.04
CA SER A 43 0.85 1.46 -1.13
C SER A 43 1.03 0.06 -0.54
N ILE A 44 0.51 -0.23 0.66
CA ILE A 44 0.59 -1.57 1.27
C ILE A 44 -0.09 -2.63 0.41
N LEU A 45 -1.30 -2.34 -0.09
CA LEU A 45 -2.06 -3.28 -0.91
C LEU A 45 -1.37 -3.56 -2.26
N LEU A 46 -0.78 -2.53 -2.87
CA LEU A 46 0.02 -2.70 -4.09
C LEU A 46 1.28 -3.53 -3.86
N ASN A 47 1.91 -3.44 -2.69
CA ASN A 47 3.07 -4.27 -2.35
C ASN A 47 2.70 -5.74 -2.18
N ILE A 48 1.59 -6.03 -1.50
CA ILE A 48 1.05 -7.40 -1.37
C ILE A 48 0.73 -7.96 -2.76
N ALA A 49 0.08 -7.16 -3.62
CA ALA A 49 -0.17 -7.54 -5.00
C ALA A 49 1.15 -7.85 -5.74
N PHE A 50 2.13 -6.97 -5.68
CA PHE A 50 3.43 -7.17 -6.33
C PHE A 50 4.18 -8.40 -5.82
N LEU A 51 4.17 -8.66 -4.51
CA LEU A 51 4.79 -9.84 -3.91
C LEU A 51 4.11 -11.14 -4.39
N SER A 52 2.79 -11.12 -4.59
CA SER A 52 2.07 -12.29 -5.12
C SER A 52 2.42 -12.62 -6.58
N TYR A 53 2.92 -11.63 -7.35
CA TYR A 53 3.26 -11.80 -8.77
C TYR A 53 4.75 -12.06 -9.01
N LEU A 54 5.65 -11.44 -8.23
CA LEU A 54 7.11 -11.54 -8.41
C LEU A 54 7.72 -12.73 -7.66
N ASN A 55 7.10 -13.90 -7.76
CA ASN A 55 7.52 -15.08 -6.98
C ASN A 55 8.91 -15.62 -7.36
N ASN A 56 9.47 -15.19 -8.51
CA ASN A 56 10.70 -15.74 -9.07
C ASN A 56 11.97 -14.89 -8.86
N VAL A 57 11.88 -13.70 -8.24
CA VAL A 57 13.03 -12.81 -8.06
C VAL A 57 13.23 -12.44 -6.59
N ILE A 58 14.03 -13.23 -5.89
CA ILE A 58 14.32 -13.10 -4.44
C ILE A 58 14.83 -11.68 -4.10
N VAL A 59 15.70 -11.10 -4.93
CA VAL A 59 16.25 -9.75 -4.70
C VAL A 59 15.15 -8.70 -4.65
N VAL A 60 14.14 -8.80 -5.52
CA VAL A 60 13.03 -7.84 -5.57
C VAL A 60 12.07 -8.05 -4.40
N GLN A 61 11.86 -9.29 -3.96
CA GLN A 61 11.06 -9.58 -2.76
C GLN A 61 11.69 -8.98 -1.50
N ILE A 62 13.01 -9.15 -1.32
CA ILE A 62 13.73 -8.57 -0.17
C ILE A 62 13.62 -7.04 -0.20
N LEU A 63 13.87 -6.41 -1.34
CA LEU A 63 13.72 -4.95 -1.46
C LEU A 63 12.28 -4.51 -1.15
N LEU A 64 11.27 -5.20 -1.68
CA LEU A 64 9.86 -4.89 -1.42
C LEU A 64 9.47 -5.10 0.05
N ILE A 65 10.08 -6.05 0.76
CA ILE A 65 9.78 -6.28 2.18
C ILE A 65 10.45 -5.23 3.08
N PHE A 66 11.64 -4.73 2.74
CA PHE A 66 12.38 -3.79 3.60
C PHE A 66 12.20 -2.30 3.22
N LEU A 67 12.29 -1.95 1.94
CA LEU A 67 12.12 -0.55 1.51
C LEU A 67 10.68 -0.08 1.64
N TRP A 68 9.72 -0.97 1.40
CA TRP A 68 8.32 -0.55 1.29
C TRP A 68 7.67 -0.15 2.62
N PRO A 69 7.87 -0.89 3.73
CA PRO A 69 7.46 -0.42 5.05
C PRO A 69 8.16 0.89 5.43
N THR A 70 9.42 1.05 5.06
CA THR A 70 10.20 2.27 5.32
C THR A 70 9.58 3.49 4.63
N ILE A 71 9.23 3.38 3.34
CA ILE A 71 8.55 4.45 2.59
C ILE A 71 7.19 4.79 3.21
N ASN A 72 6.43 3.77 3.60
CA ASN A 72 5.13 3.96 4.24
C ASN A 72 5.24 4.65 5.60
N LEU A 73 6.25 4.30 6.40
CA LEU A 73 6.53 4.94 7.68
C LEU A 73 6.85 6.43 7.48
N ILE A 74 7.70 6.77 6.49
CA ILE A 74 8.05 8.16 6.16
C ILE A 74 6.80 8.96 5.78
N LEU A 75 5.92 8.41 4.93
CA LEU A 75 4.66 9.05 4.54
C LEU A 75 3.75 9.33 5.74
N LEU A 76 3.66 8.37 6.66
CA LEU A 76 2.82 8.47 7.85
C LEU A 76 3.36 9.53 8.83
N VAL A 77 4.67 9.51 9.10
CA VAL A 77 5.36 10.52 9.93
C VAL A 77 5.18 11.91 9.34
N TYR A 78 5.36 12.07 8.03
CA TYR A 78 5.15 13.35 7.35
C TYR A 78 3.70 13.84 7.48
N GLY A 79 2.72 12.94 7.34
CA GLY A 79 1.31 13.23 7.55
C GLY A 79 1.01 13.72 8.97
N VAL A 80 1.59 13.07 9.99
CA VAL A 80 1.44 13.46 11.40
C VAL A 80 2.06 14.83 11.68
N ILE A 81 3.28 15.10 11.20
CA ILE A 81 3.95 16.39 11.37
C ILE A 81 3.11 17.52 10.77
N ARG A 82 2.57 17.30 9.56
CA ARG A 82 1.72 18.28 8.90
C ARG A 82 0.44 18.55 9.69
N PHE A 83 -0.21 17.49 10.19
CA PHE A 83 -1.42 17.60 11.01
C PHE A 83 -1.19 18.41 12.30
N LEU A 84 -0.09 18.12 13.01
CA LEU A 84 0.28 18.85 14.22
C LEU A 84 0.53 20.34 13.94
N ARG A 85 1.22 20.67 12.83
CA ARG A 85 1.44 22.06 12.43
C ARG A 85 0.12 22.80 12.17
N THR A 86 -0.83 22.18 11.47
CA THR A 86 -2.15 22.78 11.25
C THR A 86 -2.93 22.97 12.55
N LEU A 87 -2.84 22.02 13.48
CA LEU A 87 -3.52 22.10 14.78
C LEU A 87 -2.94 23.25 15.63
N LEU A 88 -1.61 23.36 15.70
CA LEU A 88 -0.91 24.44 16.41
C LEU A 88 -1.23 25.82 15.80
N ALA A 89 -1.23 25.92 14.47
CA ALA A 89 -1.61 27.16 13.78
C ALA A 89 -3.07 27.56 14.04
N SER A 90 -3.98 26.58 14.16
CA SER A 90 -5.38 26.84 14.52
C SER A 90 -5.52 27.31 15.97
N LYS A 91 -4.71 26.82 16.91
CA LYS A 91 -4.74 27.27 18.30
C LYS A 91 -4.23 28.69 18.46
N ASN A 92 -3.18 29.09 17.74
CA ASN A 92 -2.63 30.45 17.81
C ASN A 92 -3.53 31.53 17.18
N LYS A 93 -4.62 31.15 16.49
CA LYS A 93 -5.59 32.07 15.89
C LYS A 93 -6.81 32.34 16.79
N LYS A 94 -6.96 31.63 17.91
CA LYS A 94 -8.00 31.87 18.93
C LYS A 94 -7.40 32.59 20.10
#